data_AF-I3SER5-F1
#
_entry.id   AF-I3SER5-F1
#
_cell.length_a   1.000
_cell.length_b   1.000
_cell.length_c   1.000
_cell.angle_alpha   90.00
_cell.angle_beta   90.00
_cell.angle_gamma   90.00
#
_symmetry.space_group_name_H-M   'P 1'
#
loop_
_entity.id
_entity.type
_entity.pdbx_description
1 polymer ?
#
loop_
_entity_poly.entity_id
_entity_poly.type
_entity_poly.pdbx_seq_one_letter_code
_entity_poly.pdbx_strand_id
1 'polypeptide(L)'
;MNINYVDYKFYNQTISTENEFDELYNQLVTDYGGELKLLVGVSPDPSDIKMKRQVFIEGAPRLINNKSLPGLFVWSANDFANPPSNDIEPYILEEILLELFTNN
;
A
#
# COMPACT_ATOMS: atom_id res chain seq x y z
N MET A 1 18.61 -2.63 -18.46
CA MET A 1 17.19 -2.35 -18.24
C MET A 1 17.12 -1.20 -17.25
N ASN A 2 16.56 -0.04 -17.62
CA ASN A 2 16.48 1.13 -16.74
C ASN A 2 15.08 1.19 -16.11
N ILE A 3 14.86 0.39 -15.06
CA ILE A 3 13.66 0.50 -14.22
C ILE A 3 14.09 1.21 -12.94
N ASN A 4 13.32 2.21 -12.52
CA ASN A 4 13.61 2.97 -11.29
C ASN A 4 12.70 2.58 -10.12
N TYR A 5 11.48 2.11 -10.43
CA TYR A 5 10.44 1.81 -9.46
C TYR A 5 9.76 0.48 -9.78
N VAL A 6 9.31 -0.22 -8.75
CA VAL A 6 8.48 -1.41 -8.87
C VAL A 6 7.15 -1.14 -8.18
N ASP A 7 6.11 -0.99 -8.98
CA ASP A 7 4.74 -0.75 -8.50
C ASP A 7 4.09 -2.10 -8.17
N TYR A 8 4.38 -2.64 -6.98
CA TYR A 8 3.92 -3.96 -6.61
C TYR A 8 2.49 -3.95 -6.07
N LYS A 9 1.62 -4.77 -6.65
CA LYS A 9 0.19 -4.85 -6.31
C LYS A 9 -0.05 -5.68 -5.04
N PHE A 10 0.17 -5.11 -3.84
CA PHE A 10 -0.06 -5.82 -2.57
C PHE A 10 -1.52 -6.27 -2.42
N TYR A 11 -2.48 -5.51 -2.95
CA TYR A 11 -3.91 -5.89 -3.00
C TYR A 11 -4.20 -7.18 -3.80
N ASN A 12 -3.23 -7.71 -4.57
CA ASN A 12 -3.35 -9.01 -5.23
C ASN A 12 -2.88 -10.20 -4.37
N GLN A 13 -2.26 -9.92 -3.22
CA GLN A 13 -1.69 -10.93 -2.32
C GLN A 13 -2.62 -11.18 -1.14
N THR A 14 -2.67 -12.43 -0.67
CA THR A 14 -3.41 -12.80 0.54
C THR A 14 -2.59 -12.44 1.76
N ILE A 15 -2.90 -11.32 2.40
CA ILE A 15 -2.19 -10.78 3.56
C ILE A 15 -3.22 -10.45 4.64
N SER A 16 -3.14 -11.17 5.76
CA SER A 16 -4.11 -11.10 6.85
C SER A 16 -3.59 -10.33 8.05
N THR A 17 -2.28 -10.17 8.16
CA THR A 17 -1.62 -9.51 9.28
C THR A 17 -0.55 -8.52 8.83
N GLU A 18 -0.29 -7.59 9.73
CA GLU A 18 0.82 -6.65 9.71
C GLU A 18 2.20 -7.30 9.57
N ASN A 19 2.44 -8.43 10.22
CA ASN A 19 3.71 -9.15 10.13
C ASN A 19 3.89 -9.77 8.74
N GLU A 20 2.84 -10.38 8.18
CA GLU A 20 2.86 -10.93 6.82
C GLU A 20 3.13 -9.83 5.78
N PHE A 21 2.62 -8.62 6.03
CA PHE A 21 2.89 -7.45 5.19
C PHE A 21 4.38 -7.06 5.22
N ASP A 22 4.97 -6.95 6.41
CA ASP A 22 6.38 -6.61 6.59
C ASP A 22 7.30 -7.71 6.03
N GLU A 23 6.97 -8.98 6.25
CA GLU A 23 7.70 -10.13 5.69
C GLU A 23 7.70 -10.11 4.16
N LEU A 24 6.53 -9.91 3.55
CA LEU A 24 6.41 -9.79 2.10
C LEU A 24 7.21 -8.60 1.56
N TYR A 25 7.13 -7.44 2.21
CA TYR A 25 7.87 -6.25 1.77
C TYR A 25 9.38 -6.52 1.76
N ASN A 26 9.92 -7.06 2.86
CA ASN A 26 11.35 -7.34 2.99
C ASN A 26 11.82 -8.40 1.98
N GLN A 27 11.00 -9.42 1.74
CA GLN A 27 11.27 -10.42 0.69
C GLN A 27 11.33 -9.76 -0.69
N LEU A 28 10.36 -8.93 -1.05
CA LEU A 28 10.31 -8.26 -2.35
C LEU A 28 11.47 -7.27 -2.55
N VAL A 29 11.87 -6.53 -1.52
CA VAL A 29 13.08 -5.67 -1.58
C VAL A 29 14.31 -6.50 -1.95
N THR A 30 14.43 -7.70 -1.39
CA THR A 30 15.52 -8.63 -1.71
C THR A 30 15.41 -9.17 -3.14
N ASP A 31 14.21 -9.62 -3.55
CA ASP A 31 13.95 -10.19 -4.88
C ASP A 31 14.17 -9.18 -6.03
N TYR A 32 13.86 -7.91 -5.79
CA TYR A 32 14.09 -6.81 -6.73
C TYR A 32 15.49 -6.19 -6.62
N GLY A 33 16.39 -6.80 -5.84
CA GLY A 33 17.81 -6.45 -5.81
C GLY A 33 18.17 -5.24 -4.94
N GLY A 34 17.26 -4.74 -4.10
CA GLY A 34 17.48 -3.65 -3.14
C GLY A 34 17.73 -2.26 -3.73
N GLU A 35 18.26 -2.17 -4.96
CA GLU A 35 18.53 -0.94 -5.68
C GLU A 35 17.26 -0.33 -6.29
N LEU A 36 16.26 -1.17 -6.59
CA LEU A 36 14.97 -0.72 -7.10
C LEU A 36 14.09 -0.20 -5.97
N LYS A 37 13.44 0.94 -6.21
CA LYS A 37 12.48 1.51 -5.25
C LYS A 37 11.15 0.76 -5.34
N LEU A 38 10.90 -0.13 -4.38
CA LEU A 38 9.64 -0.85 -4.27
C LEU A 38 8.55 0.08 -3.73
N LEU A 39 7.48 0.27 -4.50
CA LEU A 39 6.29 1.00 -4.06
C LEU A 39 5.22 0.01 -3.63
N VAL A 40 4.64 0.24 -2.45
CA VAL A 40 3.50 -0.56 -1.97
C VAL A 40 2.24 -0.10 -2.70
N GLY A 41 1.60 -1.02 -3.41
CA GLY A 41 0.33 -0.81 -4.08
C GLY A 41 -0.87 -1.15 -3.22
N VAL A 42 -1.76 -0.18 -3.03
CA VAL A 42 -3.04 -0.35 -2.33
C VAL A 42 -4.21 -0.18 -3.29
N SER A 43 -5.32 -0.85 -3.00
CA SER A 43 -6.60 -0.67 -3.68
C SER A 43 -7.60 -0.04 -2.71
N PRO A 44 -8.35 0.99 -3.12
CA PRO A 44 -9.43 1.54 -2.33
C PRO A 44 -10.71 0.69 -2.44
N ASP A 45 -10.80 -0.21 -3.43
CA ASP A 45 -11.99 -1.04 -3.66
C ASP A 45 -12.23 -1.96 -2.44
N PRO A 46 -13.35 -1.82 -1.72
CA PRO A 46 -13.65 -2.67 -0.57
C PRO A 46 -13.94 -4.12 -0.97
N SER A 47 -14.13 -4.43 -2.26
CA SER A 47 -14.27 -5.79 -2.76
C SER A 47 -12.92 -6.54 -2.84
N ASP A 48 -11.79 -5.83 -2.77
CA ASP A 48 -10.46 -6.43 -2.69
C ASP A 48 -10.18 -6.99 -1.29
N ILE A 49 -10.71 -8.19 -1.04
CA ILE A 49 -10.63 -8.86 0.26
C ILE A 49 -9.28 -9.55 0.54
N LYS A 50 -8.36 -9.56 -0.44
CA LYS A 50 -7.10 -10.32 -0.31
C LYS A 50 -6.14 -9.69 0.70
N MET A 51 -6.08 -8.36 0.74
CA MET A 51 -5.37 -7.62 1.77
C MET A 51 -6.37 -6.73 2.48
N LYS A 52 -6.56 -6.96 3.79
CA LYS A 52 -7.45 -6.10 4.58
C LYS A 52 -6.93 -4.67 4.60
N ARG A 53 -7.80 -3.70 4.39
CA ARG A 53 -7.48 -2.25 4.47
C ARG A 53 -6.73 -1.89 5.76
N GLN A 54 -7.14 -2.46 6.90
CA GLN A 54 -6.49 -2.26 8.20
C GLN A 54 -5.01 -2.67 8.21
N VAL A 55 -4.67 -3.79 7.57
CA VAL A 55 -3.28 -4.28 7.51
C VAL A 55 -2.38 -3.28 6.80
N PHE A 56 -2.88 -2.65 5.72
CA PHE A 56 -2.15 -1.59 5.03
C PHE A 56 -2.04 -0.33 5.89
N ILE A 57 -3.14 0.09 6.52
CA ILE A 57 -3.19 1.28 7.39
C ILE A 57 -2.20 1.17 8.55
N GLU A 58 -1.99 -0.04 9.11
CA GLU A 58 -1.06 -0.25 10.22
C GLU A 58 0.38 -0.54 9.75
N GLY A 59 0.53 -1.27 8.64
CA GLY A 59 1.82 -1.65 8.07
C GLY A 59 2.59 -0.52 7.40
N ALA A 60 1.92 0.28 6.56
CA ALA A 60 2.58 1.35 5.82
C ALA A 60 3.26 2.40 6.72
N PRO A 61 2.64 2.90 7.81
CA PRO A 61 3.29 3.82 8.75
C PRO A 61 4.55 3.25 9.38
N ARG A 62 4.60 1.94 9.70
CA ARG A 62 5.82 1.31 10.23
C ARG A 62 6.97 1.35 9.23
N LEU A 63 6.71 1.01 7.97
CA LEU A 63 7.75 1.06 6.93
C LEU A 63 8.21 2.49 6.64
N ILE A 64 7.31 3.48 6.72
CA ILE A 64 7.63 4.90 6.59
C ILE A 64 8.51 5.37 7.75
N ASN A 65 8.11 5.09 8.99
CA ASN A 65 8.84 5.48 10.21
C ASN A 65 10.26 4.88 10.26
N ASN A 66 10.44 3.69 9.68
CA ASN A 66 11.74 3.03 9.57
C ASN A 66 12.58 3.51 8.37
N LYS A 67 12.09 4.50 7.60
CA LYS A 67 12.71 5.00 6.35
C LYS A 67 12.93 3.91 5.30
N SER A 68 12.16 2.82 5.40
CA SER A 68 12.27 1.66 4.51
C SER A 68 11.39 1.80 3.28
N LEU A 69 10.33 2.61 3.34
CA LEU A 69 9.36 2.80 2.25
C LEU A 69 9.71 4.02 1.38
N PRO A 70 10.10 3.85 0.10
CA PRO A 70 10.40 4.96 -0.79
C PRO A 70 9.14 5.66 -1.34
N GLY A 71 7.96 5.05 -1.18
CA GLY A 71 6.66 5.60 -1.57
C GLY A 71 5.60 4.52 -1.71
N LEU A 72 4.43 4.92 -2.23
CA LEU A 72 3.29 4.05 -2.50
C LEU A 72 2.58 4.46 -3.78
N PHE A 73 1.73 3.58 -4.30
CA PHE A 73 0.81 3.90 -5.39
C PHE A 73 -0.58 3.34 -5.09
N VAL A 74 -1.60 3.96 -5.67
CA VAL A 74 -2.98 3.54 -5.48
C VAL A 74 -3.61 3.14 -6.81
N TRP A 75 -4.28 2.00 -6.82
CA TRP A 75 -5.05 1.50 -7.95
C TRP A 75 -6.54 1.44 -7.57
N SER A 76 -7.44 2.25 -8.12
CA SER A 76 -7.19 3.27 -9.14
C SER A 76 -7.98 4.57 -8.91
N ALA A 77 -7.57 5.62 -9.63
CA ALA A 77 -8.24 6.93 -9.62
C ALA A 77 -9.75 6.86 -9.93
N ASN A 78 -10.19 5.85 -10.68
CA ASN A 78 -11.59 5.67 -11.04
C ASN A 78 -12.43 5.15 -9.86
N ASP A 79 -11.83 4.33 -9.00
CA ASP A 79 -12.52 3.73 -7.85
C ASP A 79 -12.75 4.77 -6.75
N PHE A 80 -11.87 5.78 -6.68
CA PHE A 80 -12.05 6.97 -5.85
C PHE A 80 -13.16 7.91 -6.34
N ALA A 81 -13.45 7.94 -7.63
CA ALA A 81 -14.48 8.81 -8.18
C ALA A 81 -15.90 8.32 -7.88
N ASN A 82 -16.09 7.04 -7.53
CA ASN A 82 -17.38 6.43 -7.27
C ASN A 82 -17.27 5.42 -6.10
N PRO A 83 -17.11 5.89 -4.86
CA PRO A 83 -17.12 5.00 -3.72
C PRO A 83 -18.47 4.26 -3.63
N PRO A 84 -18.46 2.97 -3.24
CA PRO A 84 -19.71 2.24 -3.08
C PRO A 84 -20.60 2.91 -2.03
N SER A 85 -21.89 3.04 -2.33
CA SER A 85 -22.85 3.85 -1.56
C SER A 85 -23.09 3.41 -0.11
N ASN A 86 -22.54 2.26 0.28
CA ASN A 86 -22.61 1.67 1.61
C ASN A 86 -21.26 1.70 2.35
N ASP A 87 -20.20 2.28 1.78
CA ASP A 87 -18.97 2.54 2.51
C ASP A 87 -19.20 3.76 3.43
N ILE A 88 -19.06 3.53 4.73
CA ILE A 88 -19.22 4.56 5.77
C ILE A 88 -17.98 5.48 5.84
N GLU A 89 -16.86 5.06 5.25
CA GLU A 89 -15.59 5.81 5.27
C GLU A 89 -14.89 5.74 3.90
N PRO A 90 -15.53 6.27 2.83
CA PRO A 90 -15.09 6.07 1.44
C PRO A 90 -13.73 6.70 1.10
N TYR A 91 -13.27 7.67 1.90
CA TYR A 91 -12.03 8.43 1.66
C TYR A 91 -10.95 8.20 2.74
N ILE A 92 -11.14 7.24 3.66
CA ILE A 92 -10.22 7.05 4.79
C ILE A 92 -8.80 6.69 4.33
N LEU A 93 -8.69 5.99 3.21
CA LEU A 93 -7.39 5.65 2.65
C LEU A 93 -6.68 6.93 2.18
N GLU A 94 -7.36 7.85 1.51
CA GLU A 94 -6.80 9.11 1.01
C GLU A 94 -6.44 10.06 2.13
N GLU A 95 -7.25 10.15 3.17
CA GLU A 95 -6.94 10.95 4.37
C GLU A 95 -5.66 10.41 5.04
N ILE A 96 -5.57 9.09 5.23
CA ILE A 96 -4.38 8.44 5.81
C ILE A 96 -3.15 8.65 4.91
N LEU A 97 -3.30 8.51 3.59
CA LEU A 97 -2.22 8.75 2.64
C LEU A 97 -1.74 10.20 2.67
N LEU A 98 -2.66 11.16 2.80
CA LEU A 98 -2.31 12.57 2.94
C LEU A 98 -1.53 12.81 4.24
N GLU A 99 -2.06 12.33 5.37
CA GLU A 99 -1.43 12.48 6.69
C GLU A 99 -0.04 11.85 6.75
N LEU A 100 0.15 10.68 6.15
CA LEU A 100 1.42 9.95 6.15
C LEU A 100 2.55 10.69 5.42
N PHE A 101 2.24 11.51 4.42
CA PHE A 101 3.25 12.22 3.63
C PHE A 101 3.34 13.71 3.85
N THR A 102 2.38 14.34 4.55
CA THR A 102 2.46 15.77 4.90
C THR A 102 2.97 16.05 6.32
N ASN A 103 2.97 15.06 7.22
CA ASN A 103 3.37 15.24 8.63
C ASN A 103 4.75 14.66 9.00
N ASN A 104 5.57 14.28 8.01
CA ASN A 104 6.93 13.74 8.21
C ASN A 104 8.03 14.72 7.78
#